data_AF-A0A2W5YGX1-F1
#
_entry.id   AF-A0A2W5YGX1-F1
#
_cell.length_a   1.000
_cell.length_b   1.000
_cell.length_c   1.000
_cell.angle_alpha   90.00
_cell.angle_beta   90.00
_cell.angle_gamma   90.00
#
_symmetry.space_group_name_H-M   'P 1'
#
loop_
_entity.id
_entity.type
_entity.pdbx_description
1 polymer ?
#
loop_
_entity_poly.entity_id
_entity_poly.type
_entity_poly.pdbx_seq_one_letter_code
_entity_poly.pdbx_strand_id
1 'polypeptide(L)'
;MSKIGSIEPTPRTGFVPGLESEWARFDVRRAWLFGSRAASSEASESDWDFLIEFSHPPSFDTFMSLKFSLEKRLNGLVDILSRSACTPRFLKAIESGLIDVT
;
A
#
# COMPACT_ATOMS: atom_id res chain seq x y z
N MET A 1 -10.69 31.57 2.06
CA MET A 1 -9.66 30.63 1.58
C MET A 1 -10.35 29.29 1.36
N SER A 2 -10.71 28.95 0.12
CA SER A 2 -11.42 27.71 -0.18
C SER A 2 -10.53 26.53 0.17
N LYS A 3 -11.06 25.65 1.03
CA LYS A 3 -10.59 24.30 1.24
C LYS A 3 -10.70 23.62 -0.13
N ILE A 4 -9.59 23.54 -0.86
CA ILE A 4 -9.49 22.66 -2.02
C ILE A 4 -9.72 21.29 -1.40
N GLY A 5 -10.94 20.76 -1.55
CA GLY A 5 -11.24 19.41 -1.12
C GLY A 5 -10.20 18.53 -1.78
N SER A 6 -9.36 17.88 -0.98
CA SER A 6 -8.54 16.78 -1.47
C SER A 6 -9.54 15.79 -2.04
N ILE A 7 -9.65 15.76 -3.36
CA ILE A 7 -10.32 14.69 -4.07
C ILE A 7 -9.38 13.51 -3.81
N GLU A 8 -9.62 12.77 -2.73
CA GLU A 8 -9.00 11.48 -2.56
C GLU A 8 -9.39 10.70 -3.82
N PRO A 9 -8.42 10.19 -4.61
CA PRO A 9 -8.75 9.34 -5.74
C PRO A 9 -9.67 8.23 -5.24
N THR A 10 -10.76 7.94 -5.95
CA THR A 10 -11.56 6.75 -5.63
C THR A 10 -10.70 5.54 -5.95
N PRO A 11 -10.14 4.82 -4.96
CA PRO A 11 -9.30 3.69 -5.25
C PRO A 11 -10.18 2.58 -5.81
N ARG A 12 -9.66 1.84 -6.78
CA ARG A 12 -10.30 0.60 -7.24
C ARG A 12 -10.23 -0.41 -6.09
N THR A 13 -11.20 -1.29 -5.92
CA THR A 13 -11.10 -2.36 -4.92
C THR A 13 -10.55 -3.63 -5.57
N GLY A 14 -9.59 -4.28 -4.93
CA GLY A 14 -9.01 -5.55 -5.36
C GLY A 14 -8.80 -6.49 -4.17
N PHE A 15 -8.33 -7.69 -4.46
CA PHE A 15 -8.11 -8.71 -3.45
C PHE A 15 -6.72 -9.34 -3.64
N VAL A 16 -5.94 -9.36 -2.55
CA VAL A 16 -4.67 -10.08 -2.50
C VAL A 16 -4.82 -11.17 -1.42
N PRO A 17 -5.00 -12.44 -1.81
CA PRO A 17 -5.33 -13.50 -0.87
C PRO A 17 -4.28 -13.66 0.22
N GLY A 18 -4.73 -13.84 1.47
CA GLY A 18 -3.88 -14.27 2.59
C GLY A 18 -3.13 -13.15 3.31
N LEU A 19 -3.47 -11.89 3.04
CA LEU A 19 -2.89 -10.72 3.72
C LEU A 19 -3.79 -10.12 4.81
N GLU A 20 -5.05 -10.53 4.89
CA GLU A 20 -6.07 -9.93 5.76
C GLU A 20 -5.64 -9.94 7.24
N SER A 21 -5.03 -11.04 7.68
CA SER A 21 -4.50 -11.18 9.04
C SER A 21 -3.29 -10.30 9.33
N GLU A 22 -2.49 -9.97 8.32
CA GLU A 22 -1.30 -9.12 8.48
C GLU A 22 -1.70 -7.66 8.70
N TRP A 23 -2.76 -7.19 8.03
CA TRP A 23 -3.28 -5.84 8.20
C TRP A 23 -3.65 -5.54 9.66
N ALA A 24 -4.41 -6.44 10.27
CA ALA A 24 -4.80 -6.33 11.67
C ALA A 24 -3.60 -6.46 12.62
N ARG A 25 -2.68 -7.39 12.35
CA ARG A 25 -1.52 -7.67 13.20
C ARG A 25 -0.51 -6.51 13.28
N PHE A 26 -0.43 -5.68 12.25
CA PHE A 26 0.53 -4.58 12.15
C PHE A 26 -0.12 -3.18 12.21
N ASP A 27 -1.35 -3.09 12.73
CA ASP A 27 -2.10 -1.82 12.88
C ASP A 27 -2.26 -1.04 11.56
N VAL A 28 -2.35 -1.75 10.43
CA VAL A 28 -2.60 -1.14 9.12
C VAL A 28 -4.06 -0.73 9.04
N ARG A 29 -4.30 0.56 8.86
CA ARG A 29 -5.64 1.14 8.67
C ARG A 29 -6.14 0.93 7.24
N ARG A 30 -5.26 1.17 6.27
CA ARG A 30 -5.52 1.01 4.83
C ARG A 30 -4.26 0.57 4.12
N ALA A 31 -4.42 -0.28 3.12
CA ALA A 31 -3.35 -0.71 2.23
C ALA A 31 -3.82 -0.56 0.79
N TRP A 32 -2.95 0.00 -0.06
CA TRP A 32 -3.18 0.08 -1.48
C TRP A 32 -2.03 -0.53 -2.25
N LEU A 33 -2.34 -1.39 -3.21
CA LEU A 33 -1.39 -1.81 -4.23
C LEU A 33 -1.24 -0.70 -5.27
N PHE A 34 -0.01 -0.39 -5.67
CA PHE A 34 0.28 0.50 -6.78
C PHE A 34 1.34 -0.10 -7.71
N GLY A 35 1.86 0.71 -8.63
CA GLY A 35 2.93 0.28 -9.52
C GLY A 35 2.49 -0.74 -10.57
N SER A 36 3.45 -1.53 -11.03
CA SER A 36 3.28 -2.44 -12.17
C SER A 36 2.22 -3.52 -11.92
N ARG A 37 2.17 -4.08 -10.71
CA ARG A 37 1.18 -5.10 -10.33
C ARG A 37 -0.25 -4.56 -10.21
N ALA A 38 -0.42 -3.27 -9.95
CA ALA A 38 -1.73 -2.62 -10.01
C ALA A 38 -2.18 -2.29 -11.44
N ALA A 39 -1.24 -2.25 -12.41
CA ALA A 39 -1.51 -1.95 -13.80
C ALA A 39 -1.80 -3.19 -14.65
N SER A 40 -1.16 -4.34 -14.35
CA SER A 40 -1.35 -5.60 -15.08
C SER A 40 -1.21 -6.82 -14.17
N SER A 41 -2.07 -7.81 -14.37
CA SER A 41 -2.01 -9.13 -13.73
C SER A 41 -0.85 -10.00 -14.23
N GLU A 42 -0.24 -9.65 -15.36
CA GLU A 42 0.89 -10.39 -15.97
C GLU A 42 2.26 -9.99 -15.40
N ALA A 43 2.31 -8.97 -14.52
CA ALA A 43 3.54 -8.49 -13.89
C ALA A 43 4.01 -9.42 -12.75
N SER A 44 4.22 -10.70 -13.04
CA SER A 44 4.50 -11.74 -12.05
C SER A 44 5.91 -11.68 -11.45
N GLU A 45 6.88 -11.06 -12.15
CA GLU A 45 8.28 -10.94 -11.73
C GLU A 45 8.63 -9.62 -11.04
N SER A 46 7.73 -8.63 -11.02
CA SER A 46 8.01 -7.33 -10.39
C SER A 46 7.76 -7.32 -8.89
N ASP A 47 8.31 -6.33 -8.20
CA ASP A 47 8.09 -6.15 -6.76
C ASP A 47 6.61 -5.83 -6.46
N TRP A 48 6.18 -6.11 -5.24
CA TRP A 48 4.88 -5.72 -4.72
C TRP A 48 4.98 -4.36 -4.04
N ASP A 49 4.46 -3.32 -4.71
CA ASP A 49 4.47 -1.94 -4.22
C ASP A 49 3.21 -1.63 -3.40
N PHE A 50 3.37 -1.38 -2.10
CA PHE A 50 2.26 -1.02 -1.22
C PHE A 50 2.37 0.39 -0.64
N LEU A 51 1.29 1.16 -0.79
CA LEU A 51 1.07 2.39 -0.04
C LEU A 51 0.33 2.00 1.23
N ILE A 52 0.93 2.19 2.40
CA ILE A 52 0.38 1.75 3.68
C ILE A 52 0.05 2.95 4.55
N GLU A 53 -1.20 3.02 4.99
CA GLU A 53 -1.62 3.91 6.05
C GLU A 53 -1.75 3.13 7.36
N PHE A 54 -0.89 3.45 8.31
CA PHE A 54 -0.95 2.89 9.66
C PHE A 54 -1.91 3.69 10.53
N SER A 55 -2.54 3.02 11.50
CA SER A 55 -3.41 3.67 12.49
C SER A 55 -2.63 4.65 13.38
N HIS A 56 -1.35 4.35 13.63
CA HIS A 56 -0.39 5.19 14.33
C HIS A 56 0.97 5.10 13.62
N PRO A 57 1.87 6.09 13.76
CA PRO A 57 3.21 5.99 13.19
C PRO A 57 3.91 4.69 13.65
N PRO A 58 4.34 3.81 12.74
CA PRO A 58 4.97 2.55 13.12
C PRO A 58 6.39 2.82 13.66
N SER A 59 6.86 1.94 14.54
CA SER A 59 8.29 1.82 14.80
C SER A 59 9.00 1.23 13.58
N PHE A 60 10.32 1.36 13.51
CA PHE A 60 11.13 0.71 12.49
C PHE A 60 10.92 -0.81 12.48
N ASP A 61 10.89 -1.44 13.65
CA ASP A 61 10.71 -2.90 13.77
C ASP A 61 9.33 -3.35 13.28
N THR A 62 8.26 -2.61 13.59
CA THR A 62 6.91 -2.90 13.09
C THR A 62 6.86 -2.79 11.57
N PHE A 63 7.46 -1.72 11.02
CA PHE A 63 7.51 -1.49 9.58
C PHE A 63 8.26 -2.63 8.85
N MET A 64 9.45 -2.99 9.33
CA MET A 64 10.25 -4.06 8.73
C MET A 64 9.60 -5.43 8.91
N SER A 65 8.98 -5.68 10.07
CA SER A 65 8.25 -6.94 10.31
C SER A 65 7.06 -7.09 9.38
N LEU A 66 6.33 -6.01 9.09
CA LEU A 66 5.27 -6.03 8.08
C LEU A 66 5.85 -6.40 6.71
N LYS A 67 6.89 -5.69 6.26
CA LYS A 67 7.57 -5.96 4.98
C LYS A 67 7.93 -7.44 4.83
N PHE A 68 8.70 -7.98 5.78
CA PHE A 68 9.12 -9.39 5.73
C PHE A 68 7.95 -10.38 5.81
N SER A 69 6.88 -10.04 6.55
CA SER A 69 5.68 -10.87 6.60
C SER A 69 4.99 -10.92 5.23
N LEU A 70 4.85 -9.76 4.57
CA LEU A 70 4.27 -9.68 3.22
C LEU A 70 5.12 -10.43 2.20
N GLU A 71 6.45 -10.30 2.22
CA GLU A 71 7.35 -11.02 1.30
C GLU A 71 7.19 -12.53 1.44
N LYS A 72 7.09 -13.00 2.68
CA LYS A 72 6.85 -14.42 2.97
C LYS A 72 5.49 -14.90 2.45
N ARG A 73 4.44 -14.09 2.59
CA ARG A 73 3.07 -14.44 2.13
C ARG A 73 2.96 -14.44 0.61
N LEU A 74 3.63 -13.48 -0.05
CA LEU A 74 3.53 -13.23 -1.48
C LEU A 74 4.60 -13.99 -2.29
N ASN A 75 5.58 -14.60 -1.62
CA ASN A 75 6.72 -15.26 -2.25
C ASN A 75 7.43 -14.36 -3.27
N GLY A 76 7.67 -13.10 -2.89
CA GLY A 76 8.27 -12.09 -3.75
C GLY A 76 8.74 -10.88 -2.94
N LEU A 77 9.49 -9.99 -3.58
CA LEU A 77 9.96 -8.75 -2.95
C LEU A 77 8.80 -7.78 -2.74
N VAL A 78 8.86 -7.03 -1.64
CA VAL A 78 7.84 -6.06 -1.26
C VAL A 78 8.48 -4.73 -0.92
N ASP A 79 7.99 -3.67 -1.55
CA ASP A 79 8.30 -2.29 -1.21
C ASP A 79 7.10 -1.64 -0.51
N ILE A 80 7.36 -1.07 0.66
CA ILE A 80 6.35 -0.36 1.47
C ILE A 80 6.67 1.12 1.46
N LEU A 81 5.67 1.93 1.11
CA LEU A 81 5.67 3.37 1.33
C LEU A 81 4.63 3.72 2.39
N SER A 82 5.06 4.36 3.48
CA SER A 82 4.10 4.89 4.45
C SER A 82 3.38 6.11 3.86
N ARG A 83 2.06 6.16 4.03
CA ARG A 83 1.21 7.26 3.55
C ARG A 83 1.64 8.62 4.09
N SER A 84 2.10 8.68 5.34
CA SER A 84 2.58 9.90 5.98
C SER A 84 3.94 10.37 5.43
N ALA A 85 4.76 9.44 4.93
CA ALA A 85 6.06 9.74 4.30
C ALA A 85 5.93 10.00 2.78
N CYS A 86 4.78 9.69 2.19
CA CYS A 86 4.53 9.90 0.78
C CYS A 86 4.40 11.39 0.44
N THR A 87 5.33 11.91 -0.36
CA THR A 87 5.25 13.29 -0.82
C THR A 87 3.97 13.54 -1.62
N PRO A 88 3.39 14.76 -1.57
CA PRO A 88 2.17 15.08 -2.34
C PRO A 88 2.34 14.89 -3.85
N ARG A 89 3.53 15.21 -4.38
CA ARG A 89 3.84 15.04 -5.80
C ARG A 89 3.84 13.57 -6.21
N PHE A 90 4.44 12.70 -5.40
CA PHE A 90 4.50 11.28 -5.69
C PHE A 90 3.11 10.63 -5.57
N LEU A 91 2.35 10.97 -4.53
CA LEU A 91 0.97 10.52 -4.39
C LEU A 91 0.17 10.83 -5.66
N LYS A 92 0.21 12.09 -6.11
CA LYS A 92 -0.53 12.53 -7.29
C LYS A 92 -0.16 11.74 -8.55
N ALA A 93 1.07 11.23 -8.63
CA ALA A 93 1.51 10.41 -9.76
C ALA A 93 0.94 8.99 -9.74
N ILE A 94 0.65 8.44 -8.56
CA ILE A 94 0.16 7.06 -8.40
C ILE A 94 -1.35 6.98 -8.09
N GLU A 95 -1.98 8.09 -7.74
CA GLU A 95 -3.33 8.17 -7.17
C GLU A 95 -4.41 7.46 -8.00
N SER A 96 -4.37 7.61 -9.33
CA SER A 96 -5.32 7.00 -10.26
C SER A 96 -5.16 5.49 -10.41
N GLY A 97 -3.98 4.97 -10.04
CA GLY A 97 -3.64 3.55 -10.15
C GLY A 97 -3.90 2.74 -8.87
N LEU A 98 -4.16 3.41 -7.74
CA LEU A 98 -4.29 2.75 -6.44
C LEU A 98 -5.43 1.72 -6.44
N ILE A 99 -5.11 0.53 -5.93
CA ILE A 99 -6.07 -0.54 -5.67
C ILE A 99 -6.12 -0.78 -4.16
N ASP A 100 -7.24 -0.51 -3.52
CA ASP A 100 -7.50 -0.86 -2.13
C ASP A 100 -7.54 -2.38 -1.96
N VAL A 101 -6.75 -2.89 -1.02
CA VAL A 101 -6.58 -4.31 -0.72
C VAL A 101 -6.77 -4.62 0.78
N THR A 102 -7.41 -3.71 1.52
CA THR A 102 -7.86 -3.94 2.89
C THR A 102 -9.23 -4.58 2.98
#